data_AF-L1J6I7-F1
#
_entry.id   AF-L1J6I7-F1
#
_cell.length_a   1.000
_cell.length_b   1.000
_cell.length_c   1.000
_cell.angle_alpha   90.00
_cell.angle_beta   90.00
_cell.angle_gamma   90.00
#
_symmetry.space_group_name_H-M   'P 1'
#
loop_
_entity.id
_entity.type
_entity.pdbx_description
1 polymer ?
#
loop_
_entity_poly.entity_id
_entity_poly.type
_entity_poly.pdbx_seq_one_letter_code
_entity_poly.pdbx_strand_id
1 'polypeptide(L)' 'ITCRHCGGIGHFARDCVNEKIPKPCFLCGIKGHNARDCENQQCFKCRKPGHRISECRFPPYRDDTCFR' A
#
# COMPACT_ATOMS: atom_id res chain seq x y z
N ILE A 1 -0.78 12.54 -18.87
CA ILE A 1 -0.22 11.37 -18.13
C ILE A 1 0.95 11.83 -17.27
N THR A 2 1.01 11.37 -16.02
CA THR A 2 2.05 11.79 -15.05
C THR A 2 2.75 10.56 -14.46
N CYS A 3 4.08 10.58 -14.45
CA CYS A 3 4.90 9.50 -13.98
C CYS A 3 4.90 9.42 -12.45
N ARG A 4 4.55 8.24 -11.91
CA ARG A 4 4.55 8.01 -10.47
C ARG A 4 5.95 7.77 -9.87
N HIS A 5 6.98 7.54 -10.68
CA HIS A 5 8.36 7.38 -10.22
C HIS A 5 9.08 8.71 -10.04
N CYS A 6 9.04 9.60 -11.04
CA CYS A 6 9.76 10.88 -10.99
C CYS A 6 8.86 12.14 -10.91
N GLY A 7 7.55 12.01 -11.09
CA GLY A 7 6.63 13.15 -11.15
C GLY A 7 6.59 13.88 -12.50
N GLY A 8 7.44 13.51 -13.46
CA GLY A 8 7.44 14.08 -14.81
C GLY A 8 6.16 13.78 -15.59
N ILE A 9 5.81 14.64 -16.54
CA ILE A 9 4.64 14.48 -17.40
C ILE A 9 5.01 13.82 -18.74
N GLY A 10 4.02 13.24 -19.43
CA GLY A 10 4.18 12.72 -20.80
C GLY A 10 4.59 11.24 -20.91
N HIS A 11 4.84 10.53 -19.81
CA HIS A 11 5.22 9.10 -19.83
C HIS A 11 4.63 8.31 -18.65
N PHE A 12 4.53 6.98 -18.79
CA PHE A 12 4.17 6.07 -17.71
C PHE A 12 5.37 5.76 -16.82
N ALA A 13 5.13 5.31 -15.59
CA ALA A 13 6.21 4.91 -14.67
C ALA A 13 7.09 3.76 -15.20
N ARG A 14 6.56 2.91 -16.09
CA ARG A 14 7.29 1.82 -16.75
C ARG A 14 8.29 2.29 -17.81
N ASP A 15 8.01 3.44 -18.41
CA ASP A 15 8.81 4.07 -19.47
C ASP A 15 9.71 5.18 -18.89
N CYS A 16 9.82 5.26 -17.57
CA CYS A 16 10.57 6.29 -16.88
C CYS A 16 12.07 5.92 -16.83
N VAL A 17 12.89 6.74 -17.45
CA VAL A 17 14.36 6.61 -17.45
C VAL A 17 15.03 7.27 -16.23
N ASN A 18 14.27 8.04 -15.45
CA ASN A 18 14.78 8.71 -14.26
C ASN A 18 14.84 7.74 -13.07
N GLU A 19 15.75 8.01 -12.14
CA GLU A 19 15.83 7.27 -10.89
C GLU A 19 14.51 7.35 -10.12
N LYS A 20 14.15 6.24 -9.49
CA LYS A 20 12.92 6.13 -8.73
C LYS A 20 13.05 6.98 -7.46
N ILE A 21 12.29 8.06 -7.37
CA ILE A 21 12.29 8.89 -6.18
C ILE A 21 11.71 8.06 -5.02
N PRO A 22 12.46 7.86 -3.92
CA PRO A 22 11.97 7.11 -2.78
C PRO A 22 10.87 7.91 -2.09
N LYS A 23 9.62 7.49 -2.31
CA LYS A 23 8.45 8.10 -1.70
C LYS A 23 8.24 7.54 -0.28
N PRO A 24 7.77 8.37 0.66
CA PRO A 24 7.31 7.87 1.94
C PRO A 24 6.15 6.89 1.73
N CYS A 25 6.02 5.93 2.64
CA CYS A 25 4.88 5.03 2.66
C CYS A 25 3.59 5.84 2.77
N PHE A 26 2.64 5.61 1.86
CA PHE A 26 1.36 6.33 1.86
C PHE A 26 0.46 6.00 3.06
N LEU A 27 0.77 4.93 3.80
CA LEU A 27 0.01 4.53 4.99
C LEU A 27 0.51 5.21 6.26
N CYS A 28 1.83 5.39 6.41
CA CYS A 28 2.43 5.87 7.66
C CYS A 28 3.40 7.06 7.51
N GLY A 29 3.70 7.48 6.28
CA GLY A 29 4.62 8.60 6.00
C GLY A 29 6.12 8.24 6.12
N ILE A 30 6.48 7.03 6.52
CA ILE A 30 7.88 6.62 6.74
C ILE A 30 8.51 6.15 5.41
N LYS A 31 9.74 6.61 5.13
CA LYS A 31 10.53 6.16 3.96
C LYS A 31 11.23 4.84 4.28
N GLY A 32 11.56 4.06 3.24
CA GLY A 32 12.30 2.78 3.37
C GLY A 32 11.44 1.53 3.19
N HIS A 33 10.11 1.66 3.20
CA HIS A 33 9.17 0.60 2.82
C HIS A 33 8.04 1.18 1.97
N ASN A 34 7.30 0.30 1.26
CA ASN A 34 6.10 0.68 0.54
C ASN A 34 4.85 0.25 1.33
N ALA A 35 3.65 0.63 0.88
CA ALA A 35 2.41 0.33 1.58
C ALA A 35 2.13 -1.18 1.82
N ARG A 36 2.72 -2.09 1.03
CA ARG A 36 2.62 -3.55 1.19
C ARG A 36 3.58 -4.13 2.23
N ASP A 37 4.60 -3.38 2.59
CA ASP A 37 5.60 -3.75 3.59
C ASP A 37 5.48 -2.85 4.84
N CYS A 38 4.38 -2.09 4.93
CA CYS A 38 4.12 -1.22 6.06
C CYS A 38 3.59 -2.04 7.23
N GLU A 39 4.18 -1.87 8.41
CA GLU A 39 3.68 -2.49 9.63
C GLU A 39 2.26 -2.04 10.01
N ASN A 40 1.93 -0.78 9.66
CA ASN A 40 0.59 -0.23 9.80
C ASN A 40 -0.40 -0.75 8.73
N GLN A 41 0.04 -1.62 7.81
CA GLN A 41 -0.86 -2.24 6.87
C GLN A 41 -1.84 -3.14 7.62
N GLN A 42 -3.12 -2.81 7.48
CA GLN A 42 -4.19 -3.62 8.04
C GLN A 42 -4.31 -4.94 7.27
N CYS A 43 -4.48 -6.03 8.02
CA CYS A 43 -4.80 -7.33 7.46
C CYS A 43 -6.11 -7.24 6.66
N PHE A 44 -6.08 -7.70 5.41
CA PHE A 44 -7.27 -7.69 4.54
C PHE A 44 -8.40 -8.59 5.08
N LYS A 45 -8.07 -9.58 5.90
CA LYS A 45 -9.04 -10.51 6.48
C LYS A 45 -9.67 -9.97 7.75
N CYS A 46 -8.92 -9.34 8.67
CA CYS A 46 -9.42 -8.94 9.99
C CYS A 46 -9.29 -7.44 10.31
N ARG A 47 -8.76 -6.64 9.38
CA ARG A 47 -8.52 -5.19 9.49
C ARG A 47 -7.58 -4.74 10.62
N LYS A 48 -6.93 -5.66 11.33
CA LYS A 48 -5.91 -5.33 12.35
C LYS A 48 -4.52 -5.19 11.72
N PRO A 49 -3.71 -4.18 12.12
CA PRO A 49 -2.34 -4.02 11.64
C PRO A 49 -1.38 -5.06 12.25
N GLY A 50 -0.12 -5.04 11.82
CA GLY A 50 0.96 -5.85 12.42
C GLY A 50 1.08 -7.29 11.93
N HIS A 51 0.31 -7.71 10.93
CA HIS A 51 0.45 -9.04 10.31
C HIS A 51 -0.06 -9.07 8.86
N ARG A 52 0.47 -10.00 8.04
CA ARG A 52 -0.03 -10.26 6.69
C ARG A 52 -1.25 -11.18 6.71
N ILE A 53 -1.98 -11.21 5.58
CA ILE A 53 -3.14 -12.10 5.43
C ILE A 53 -2.82 -13.58 5.71
N SER A 54 -1.61 -14.01 5.33
CA SER A 54 -1.10 -15.37 5.55
C SER A 54 -0.87 -15.69 7.03
N GLU A 55 -0.64 -14.67 7.86
CA GLU A 55 -0.37 -14.80 9.29
C GLU A 55 -1.60 -14.43 10.14
N CYS A 56 -2.75 -14.22 9.49
CA CYS A 56 -3.98 -13.84 10.16
C CYS A 56 -4.59 -15.03 10.91
N ARG A 57 -4.40 -15.04 12.23
CA ARG A 57 -5.03 -16.00 13.14
C ARG A 57 -6.46 -15.62 13.55
N PHE A 58 -6.97 -14.50 13.06
CA PHE A 58 -8.32 -14.03 13.37
C PHE A 58 -9.34 -14.55 12.36
N PRO A 59 -10.62 -14.73 12.78
CA PRO A 59 -11.71 -14.97 11.85
C PRO A 59 -11.83 -13.81 10.84
N PRO A 60 -12.39 -14.06 9.64
CA PRO A 60 -12.68 -12.98 8.71
C PRO A 60 -13.59 -11.95 9.39
N TYR A 61 -13.20 -10.68 9.28
CA TYR A 61 -14.00 -9.55 9.72
C TYR A 61 -15.33 -9.60 8.97
N ARG A 62 -16.40 -9.95 9.68
CA ARG A 62 -17.75 -9.78 9.19
C ARG A 62 -18.12 -8.33 9.47
N ASP A 63 -18.07 -7.52 8.41
CA ASP A 63 -18.69 -6.21 8.42
C ASP A 63 -20.18 -6.48 8.17
N ASP A 64 -20.95 -6.74 9.22
CA ASP A 64 -22.39 -7.01 9.15
C ASP A 64 -23.22 -5.78 8.71
N THR A 65 -22.57 -4.73 8.21
CA THR A 65 -23.15 -3.44 7.83
C THR A 65 -23.34 -3.27 6.32
N CYS A 66 -22.95 -4.23 5.48
CA CYS A 66 -23.32 -4.22 4.06
C CYS A 66 -24.70 -4.83 3.84
N PHE A 67 -25.74 -4.13 4.32
CA PHE A 67 -27.09 -4.30 3.79
C PHE A 67 -27.12 -3.58 2.44
N ARG A 68 -26.91 -4.38 1.39
CA ARG A 68 -27.06 -4.00 -0.02
C ARG A 68 -28.41 -3.34 -0.30
#